data_AF-A0A954L047-F1
#
_entry.id   AF-A0A954L047-F1
#
_cell.length_a   1.000
_cell.length_b   1.000
_cell.length_c   1.000
_cell.angle_alpha   90.00
_cell.angle_beta   90.00
_cell.angle_gamma   90.00
#
_symmetry.space_group_name_H-M   'P 1'
#
loop_
_entity.id
_entity.type
_entity.pdbx_description
1 polymer ?
#
loop_
_entity_poly.entity_id
_entity_poly.type
_entity_poly.pdbx_seq_one_letter_code
_entity_poly.pdbx_strand_id
1 'polypeptide(L)' 'MADPSDQQRRYKEFLDLLPLTLSLAGLPHSEVGRYFTADQIESRVFTIKHAYKCARMLARESIQG' A
#
# COMPACT_ATOMS: atom_id res chain seq x y z
N MET A 1 -14.40 4.92 -19.29
CA MET A 1 -13.85 5.75 -18.19
C MET A 1 -14.43 5.21 -16.90
N ALA A 2 -13.64 5.04 -15.84
CA ALA A 2 -14.19 4.60 -14.55
C ALA A 2 -15.20 5.67 -14.06
N ASP A 3 -16.32 5.23 -13.50
CA ASP A 3 -17.28 6.13 -12.88
C ASP A 3 -16.57 6.92 -11.76
N PRO A 4 -16.73 8.25 -11.67
CA PRO A 4 -16.14 9.05 -10.60
C PRO A 4 -16.42 8.49 -9.19
N SER A 5 -17.59 7.87 -8.98
CA SER A 5 -17.97 7.22 -7.72
C SER A 5 -17.12 5.97 -7.43
N ASP A 6 -16.82 5.16 -8.44
CA ASP A 6 -15.96 3.98 -8.32
C ASP A 6 -14.52 4.37 -7.99
N GLN A 7 -14.01 5.44 -8.61
CA GLN A 7 -12.68 5.97 -8.32
C GLN A 7 -12.59 6.46 -6.87
N GLN A 8 -13.60 7.19 -6.41
CA GLN A 8 -13.66 7.66 -5.03
C GLN A 8 -13.75 6.51 -4.01
N ARG A 9 -14.52 5.46 -4.32
CA ARG A 9 -14.61 4.25 -3.48
C ARG A 9 -13.27 3.52 -3.39
N ARG A 10 -12.59 3.29 -4.52
CA ARG A 10 -11.27 2.65 -4.55
C ARG A 10 -10.20 3.47 -3.83
N TYR A 11 -10.29 4.81 -3.91
CA TYR A 11 -9.39 5.69 -3.18
C TYR A 11 -9.56 5.56 -1.67
N LYS A 12 -10.80 5.53 -1.17
CA LYS A 12 -11.09 5.29 0.26
C LYS A 12 -10.59 3.92 0.70
N GLU A 13 -10.91 2.86 -0.04
CA GLU A 13 -10.41 1.48 0.24
C GLU A 13 -8.88 1.45 0.33
N PHE A 14 -8.18 2.15 -0.56
CA PHE A 14 -6.73 2.26 -0.52
C PHE A 14 -6.24 2.93 0.77
N LEU A 15 -6.81 4.10 1.12
CA LEU A 15 -6.43 4.83 2.34
C LEU A 15 -6.69 4.00 3.60
N ASP A 16 -7.83 3.32 3.68
CA ASP A 16 -8.19 2.49 4.84
C ASP A 16 -7.24 1.30 5.02
N LEU A 17 -6.72 0.75 3.92
CA LEU A 17 -5.77 -0.36 3.93
C LEU A 17 -4.30 0.06 4.03
N LEU A 18 -3.98 1.37 3.99
CA LEU A 18 -2.59 1.84 4.07
C LEU A 18 -1.86 1.39 5.34
N PRO A 19 -2.42 1.45 6.56
CA PRO A 19 -1.72 1.04 7.77
C PRO A 19 -1.30 -0.44 7.74
N LEU A 20 -2.21 -1.32 7.31
CA LEU A 20 -1.92 -2.75 7.14
C LEU A 20 -0.89 -2.97 6.03
N THR A 21 -1.02 -2.27 4.91
CA THR A 21 -0.08 -2.33 3.78
C THR A 21 1.34 -1.99 4.22
N LEU A 22 1.54 -0.89 4.95
CA LEU A 22 2.85 -0.47 5.42
C LEU A 22 3.42 -1.43 6.47
N SER A 23 2.57 -1.98 7.34
CA SER A 23 2.96 -2.97 8.34
C SER A 23 3.45 -4.28 7.68
N LEU A 24 2.74 -4.76 6.65
CA LEU A 24 3.15 -5.94 5.87
C LEU A 24 4.40 -5.68 5.01
N ALA A 25 4.57 -4.47 4.50
CA ALA A 25 5.73 -4.11 3.69
C ALA A 25 7.03 -4.13 4.51
N GLY A 26 6.96 -3.87 5.83
CA GLY A 26 8.10 -4.00 6.76
C GLY A 26 9.31 -3.13 6.40
N LEU A 27 9.11 -2.07 5.61
CA LEU A 27 10.21 -1.25 5.08
C LEU A 27 10.80 -0.36 6.18
N PRO A 28 12.14 -0.28 6.32
CA PRO A 28 12.77 0.59 7.31
C PRO A 28 12.53 2.07 6.96
N HIS A 29 12.54 2.92 7.98
CA HIS A 29 12.58 4.38 7.77
C HIS A 29 13.95 4.80 7.25
N SER A 30 14.03 5.96 6.59
CA SER A 30 15.32 6.55 6.25
C SER A 30 16.06 6.97 7.51
N GLU A 31 17.38 6.84 7.51
CA GLU A 31 18.22 7.41 8.55
C GLU A 31 18.13 8.95 8.52
N VAL A 32 18.33 9.58 9.68
CA VAL A 32 18.29 11.04 9.79
C VAL A 32 19.36 11.66 8.88
N GLY A 33 18.94 12.58 8.01
CA GLY A 33 19.85 13.27 7.08
C GLY A 33 20.23 12.46 5.83
N ARG A 34 19.69 11.24 5.64
CA ARG A 34 19.86 10.46 4.42
C ARG A 34 18.59 10.39 3.60
N TYR A 35 18.71 10.67 2.31
CA TYR A 35 17.64 10.50 1.34
C TYR A 35 17.81 9.17 0.62
N PHE A 36 16.69 8.57 0.20
CA PHE A 36 16.73 7.41 -0.67
C PHE A 36 17.17 7.83 -2.09
N THR A 37 17.95 6.97 -2.74
CA THR A 37 18.22 7.08 -4.18
C THR A 37 16.97 6.71 -4.99
N ALA A 38 16.99 7.00 -6.30
CA ALA A 38 15.90 6.62 -7.20
C ALA A 38 15.62 5.10 -7.16
N ASP A 39 16.67 4.28 -7.25
CA ASP A 39 16.56 2.82 -7.23
C ASP A 39 15.99 2.30 -5.89
N GLN A 40 16.39 2.92 -4.77
CA GLN A 40 15.84 2.59 -3.46
C GLN A 40 14.36 2.95 -3.37
N ILE A 41 13.95 4.10 -3.89
CA ILE A 41 12.54 4.50 -3.96
C ILE A 41 11.76 3.50 -4.82
N GLU A 42 12.27 3.13 -5.99
CA GLU A 42 11.62 2.19 -6.88
C GLU A 42 11.43 0.82 -6.22
N SER A 43 12.47 0.27 -5.59
CA SER A 43 12.39 -0.97 -4.81
C SER A 43 11.29 -0.90 -3.73
N ARG A 44 11.23 0.20 -2.98
CA ARG A 44 10.18 0.42 -1.97
C ARG A 44 8.79 0.49 -2.59
N VAL A 45 8.62 1.14 -3.74
CA VAL A 45 7.34 1.18 -4.46
C VAL A 45 6.89 -0.23 -4.86
N PHE A 46 7.80 -1.08 -5.34
CA PHE A 46 7.48 -2.48 -5.66
C PHE A 46 7.02 -3.25 -4.42
N THR A 47 7.73 -3.12 -3.29
CA THR A 47 7.35 -3.77 -2.02
C THR A 47 5.98 -3.30 -1.53
N ILE A 48 5.72 -1.99 -1.53
CA ILE A 48 4.42 -1.44 -1.10
C ILE A 48 3.29 -1.93 -2.01
N LYS A 49 3.50 -1.99 -3.34
CA LYS A 49 2.51 -2.52 -4.29
C LYS A 49 2.19 -4.00 -4.02
N HIS A 50 3.20 -4.81 -3.70
CA HIS A 50 2.99 -6.21 -3.36
C HIS A 50 2.22 -6.35 -2.03
N ALA A 51 2.65 -5.64 -0.99
CA ALA A 51 2.00 -5.63 0.31
C ALA A 51 0.54 -5.18 0.24
N TYR A 52 0.22 -4.19 -0.61
CA TYR A 52 -1.17 -3.74 -0.81
C TYR A 52 -2.05 -4.85 -1.38
N LYS A 53 -1.54 -5.65 -2.33
CA LYS A 53 -2.28 -6.80 -2.86
C LYS A 53 -2.60 -7.81 -1.76
N CYS A 54 -1.62 -8.13 -0.91
CA CYS A 54 -1.80 -9.02 0.23
C CYS A 54 -2.80 -8.46 1.24
N ALA A 55 -2.69 -7.17 1.60
CA ALA A 55 -3.61 -6.50 2.52
C ALA A 55 -5.06 -6.56 2.03
N ARG A 56 -5.29 -6.32 0.73
CA ARG A 56 -6.63 -6.44 0.13
C ARG A 56 -7.17 -7.87 0.16
N MET A 57 -6.33 -8.86 -0.13
CA MET A 57 -6.75 -10.27 -0.07
C MET A 57 -7.15 -10.63 1.36
N LEU A 58 -6.29 -10.34 2.33
CA LEU A 58 -6.56 -10.59 3.75
C LEU A 58 -7.84 -9.91 4.22
N ALA A 59 -8.03 -8.63 3.90
CA ALA A 59 -9.23 -7.89 4.30
C ALA A 59 -10.52 -8.50 3.72
N ARG A 60 -10.49 -8.94 2.45
CA ARG A 60 -11.63 -9.61 1.83
C ARG A 60 -11.94 -10.94 2.49
N GLU A 61 -10.91 -11.77 2.70
CA GLU A 61 -11.03 -13.08 3.36
C GLU A 61 -11.55 -12.95 4.80
N SER A 62 -11.14 -11.89 5.52
CA SER A 62 -11.53 -11.67 6.91
C SER A 62 -12.99 -11.22 7.11
N ILE A 63 -13.61 -10.63 6.09
CA ILE A 63 -14.99 -10.10 6.15
C ILE A 63 -15.98 -11.07 5.50
N GLN A 64 -15.53 -11.91 4.58
CA GLN A 64 -16.36 -12.92 3.91
C GLN A 64 -16.46 -14.24 4.70
N GLY A 65 -15.95 -14.26 5.94
CA GLY A 65 -16.09 -15.37 6.89
C GLY A 65 -17.47 -15.42 7.54
#